data_AF-A0A1Q3YHV5-F1
#
_entry.id   AF-A0A1Q3YHV5-F1
#
_cell.length_a   1.000
_cell.length_b   1.000
_cell.length_c   1.000
_cell.angle_alpha   90.00
_cell.angle_beta   90.00
_cell.angle_gamma   90.00
#
_symmetry.space_group_name_H-M   'P 1'
#
loop_
_entity.id
_entity.type
_entity.pdbx_description
1 polymer ?
#
loop_
_entity_poly.entity_id
_entity_poly.type
_entity_poly.pdbx_seq_one_letter_code
_entity_poly.pdbx_strand_id
1 'polypeptide(L)'
;MRYHGRHNFMGRPVAGYEAARCWLSRPAAQSLEAVQRDVEPLGLTLKVFDCYRPQRAVDDFVRWGKDLQDQSTKAEYYPRVPKQELFRRGYIAERSGHSRASTVDVTLVVLDGRRARQVLTGPLADGGEVDMGTPFDLFDERSHTADTSLAPDVQRNRQWLRALMQRHGWRNLPEEWWHYTLEPEPYPQRYFDVPVH
;
A
#
# COMPACT_ATOMS: atom_id res chain seq x y z
N MET A 1 0.70 -10.95 0.22
CA MET A 1 1.67 -10.17 1.02
C MET A 1 2.92 -9.96 0.20
N ARG A 2 3.23 -8.70 -0.10
CA ARG A 2 4.29 -8.29 -1.02
C ARG A 2 5.69 -8.63 -0.50
N TYR A 3 5.96 -8.33 0.77
CA TYR A 3 7.29 -8.43 1.37
C TYR A 3 7.70 -9.83 1.85
N HIS A 4 6.78 -10.79 1.87
CA HIS A 4 7.13 -12.20 1.99
C HIS A 4 7.72 -12.77 0.68
N GLY A 5 7.29 -12.23 -0.46
CA GLY A 5 7.76 -12.64 -1.79
C GLY A 5 8.99 -11.88 -2.25
N ARG A 6 9.45 -12.18 -3.47
CA ARG A 6 10.58 -11.50 -4.13
C ARG A 6 10.18 -10.29 -4.97
N HIS A 7 8.91 -10.21 -5.36
CA HIS A 7 8.40 -9.15 -6.24
C HIS A 7 8.11 -7.88 -5.45
N ASN A 8 9.14 -7.27 -4.86
CA ASN A 8 9.12 -6.00 -4.13
C ASN A 8 10.39 -5.20 -4.45
N PHE A 9 10.49 -3.95 -3.99
CA PHE A 9 11.61 -3.07 -4.34
C PHE A 9 13.00 -3.56 -3.87
N MET A 10 13.09 -4.55 -2.97
CA MET A 10 14.37 -5.16 -2.58
C MET A 10 14.74 -6.39 -3.43
N GLY A 11 13.83 -6.93 -4.25
CA GLY A 11 14.08 -8.11 -5.09
C GLY A 11 14.22 -9.44 -4.33
N ARG A 12 13.98 -9.43 -3.01
CA ARG A 12 14.09 -10.57 -2.09
C ARG A 12 13.05 -10.48 -0.97
N PRO A 13 12.75 -11.58 -0.25
CA PRO A 13 11.93 -11.50 0.95
C PRO A 13 12.57 -10.55 1.97
N VAL A 14 11.73 -9.79 2.65
CA VAL A 14 12.12 -8.78 3.62
C VAL A 14 12.26 -9.43 5.00
N ALA A 15 13.28 -9.01 5.77
CA ALA A 15 13.49 -9.53 7.12
C ALA A 15 12.22 -9.42 7.98
N GLY A 16 11.81 -10.50 8.64
CA GLY A 16 10.63 -10.56 9.50
C GLY A 16 9.31 -10.96 8.83
N TYR A 17 9.26 -11.09 7.50
CA TYR A 17 8.11 -11.67 6.79
C TYR A 17 8.29 -13.17 6.57
N GLU A 18 8.12 -13.96 7.63
CA GLU A 18 8.30 -15.42 7.61
C GLU A 18 7.10 -16.15 7.00
N ALA A 19 5.93 -15.51 6.95
CA ALA A 19 4.71 -16.00 6.30
C ALA A 19 3.99 -14.94 5.47
N ALA A 20 3.22 -15.38 4.47
CA ALA A 20 2.37 -14.52 3.64
C ALA A 20 1.05 -14.13 4.34
N ARG A 21 1.11 -13.55 5.54
CA ARG A 21 -0.06 -13.17 6.35
C ARG A 21 -0.16 -11.66 6.56
N CYS A 22 -1.38 -11.15 6.57
CA CYS A 22 -1.69 -9.78 6.97
C CYS A 22 -2.08 -9.79 8.44
N TRP A 23 -1.31 -9.10 9.28
CA TRP A 23 -1.67 -8.86 10.68
C TRP A 23 -2.07 -7.40 10.86
N LEU A 24 -3.13 -7.16 11.61
CA LEU A 24 -3.60 -5.83 11.98
C LEU A 24 -4.02 -5.87 13.45
N SER A 25 -3.99 -4.70 14.11
CA SER A 25 -4.68 -4.51 15.38
C SER A 25 -6.15 -4.86 15.18
N ARG A 26 -6.80 -5.39 16.23
CA ARG A 26 -8.20 -5.82 16.13
C ARG A 26 -9.12 -4.71 15.58
N PRO A 27 -9.04 -3.44 16.03
CA PRO A 27 -9.84 -2.36 15.45
C PRO A 27 -9.57 -2.11 13.97
N ALA A 28 -8.30 -2.18 13.53
CA ALA A 28 -7.94 -2.03 12.13
C ALA A 28 -8.47 -3.19 11.27
N ALA A 29 -8.38 -4.44 11.75
CA ALA A 29 -8.95 -5.59 11.05
C ALA A 29 -10.47 -5.47 10.90
N GLN A 30 -11.18 -5.07 11.96
CA GLN A 30 -12.64 -4.88 11.94
C GLN A 30 -13.07 -3.75 11.01
N SER A 31 -12.33 -2.65 11.00
CA SER A 31 -12.59 -1.54 10.08
C SER A 31 -12.34 -1.96 8.61
N LEU A 32 -11.25 -2.67 8.32
CA LEU A 32 -10.97 -3.15 6.96
C LEU A 32 -12.01 -4.17 6.48
N GLU A 33 -12.51 -5.01 7.39
CA GLU A 33 -13.63 -5.91 7.11
C GLU A 33 -14.90 -5.14 6.74
N ALA A 34 -15.19 -4.01 7.39
CA ALA A 34 -16.30 -3.14 7.03
C ALA A 34 -16.12 -2.51 5.63
N VAL A 35 -14.90 -2.09 5.28
CA VAL A 35 -14.58 -1.65 3.91
C VAL A 35 -14.85 -2.77 2.90
N GLN A 36 -14.42 -4.01 3.18
CA GLN A 36 -14.66 -5.16 2.31
C GLN A 36 -16.17 -5.40 2.09
N ARG A 37 -16.99 -5.34 3.15
CA ARG A 37 -18.45 -5.48 3.04
C ARG A 37 -19.10 -4.40 2.17
N ASP A 38 -18.58 -3.17 2.19
CA ASP A 38 -19.10 -2.06 1.38
C ASP A 38 -18.82 -2.24 -0.12
N VAL A 39 -17.72 -2.92 -0.48
CA VAL A 39 -17.30 -3.07 -1.89
C VAL A 39 -17.84 -4.34 -2.55
N GLU A 40 -18.14 -5.39 -1.78
CA GLU A 40 -18.74 -6.63 -2.28
C GLU A 40 -19.98 -6.45 -3.16
N PRO A 41 -21.02 -5.68 -2.75
CA PRO A 41 -22.22 -5.51 -3.58
C PRO A 41 -21.92 -4.74 -4.88
N LEU A 42 -20.81 -4.00 -4.93
CA LEU A 42 -20.34 -3.25 -6.09
C LEU A 42 -19.53 -4.12 -7.06
N GLY A 43 -19.40 -5.43 -6.79
CA GLY A 43 -18.61 -6.33 -7.64
C GLY A 43 -17.11 -6.07 -7.51
N LEU A 44 -16.65 -5.73 -6.31
CA LEU A 44 -15.26 -5.42 -5.98
C LEU A 44 -14.80 -6.23 -4.76
N THR A 45 -13.49 -6.43 -4.63
CA THR A 45 -12.87 -6.94 -3.41
C THR A 45 -11.56 -6.23 -3.14
N LEU A 46 -11.15 -6.17 -1.87
CA LEU A 46 -9.87 -5.61 -1.48
C LEU A 46 -8.73 -6.59 -1.78
N LYS A 47 -7.63 -6.06 -2.33
CA LYS A 47 -6.34 -6.74 -2.40
C LYS A 47 -5.34 -6.01 -1.53
N VAL A 48 -4.84 -6.70 -0.52
CA VAL A 48 -3.90 -6.13 0.44
C VAL A 48 -2.46 -6.51 0.07
N PHE A 49 -1.58 -5.51 -0.02
CA PHE A 49 -0.16 -5.69 -0.31
C PHE A 49 0.66 -5.88 0.95
N ASP A 50 0.42 -5.03 1.96
CA ASP A 50 1.10 -5.07 3.26
C ASP A 50 0.18 -4.60 4.42
N CYS A 51 0.51 -5.05 5.63
CA CYS A 51 -0.21 -4.74 6.87
C CYS A 51 0.81 -4.43 7.98
N TYR A 52 0.69 -5.05 9.16
CA TYR A 52 1.75 -4.98 10.16
C TYR A 52 3.11 -5.37 9.56
N ARG A 53 4.08 -4.47 9.74
CA ARG A 53 5.46 -4.61 9.31
C ARG A 53 6.36 -4.59 10.54
N PRO A 54 7.10 -5.66 10.84
CA PRO A 54 8.02 -5.66 11.97
C PRO A 54 9.09 -4.57 11.85
N GLN A 55 9.55 -3.96 12.95
CA GLN A 55 10.61 -2.95 12.89
C GLN A 55 11.88 -3.45 12.18
N ARG A 56 12.26 -4.74 12.33
CA ARG A 56 13.39 -5.33 11.60
C ARG A 56 13.24 -5.28 10.08
N ALA A 57 12.00 -5.26 9.55
CA ALA A 57 11.73 -5.10 8.13
C ALA A 57 11.99 -3.66 7.69
N VAL A 58 11.60 -2.68 8.51
CA VAL A 58 11.92 -1.25 8.31
C VAL A 58 13.43 -1.04 8.34
N ASP A 59 14.13 -1.66 9.31
CA ASP A 59 15.59 -1.60 9.37
C ASP A 59 16.25 -2.25 8.14
N ASP A 60 15.62 -3.29 7.57
CA ASP A 60 16.05 -3.92 6.32
C ASP A 60 15.89 -2.99 5.12
N PHE A 61 14.78 -2.26 5.04
CA PHE A 61 14.56 -1.20 4.04
C PHE A 61 15.62 -0.10 4.16
N VAL A 62 15.96 0.31 5.38
CA VAL A 62 17.01 1.30 5.62
C VAL A 62 18.38 0.78 5.17
N ARG A 63 18.74 -0.48 5.50
CA ARG A 63 20.00 -1.08 5.04
C ARG A 63 20.07 -1.15 3.52
N TRP A 64 19.00 -1.61 2.86
CA TRP A 64 18.92 -1.65 1.40
C TRP A 64 18.99 -0.26 0.78
N GLY A 65 18.30 0.73 1.34
CA GLY A 65 18.32 2.11 0.83
C GLY A 65 19.72 2.74 0.90
N LYS A 66 20.51 2.38 1.92
CA LYS A 66 21.90 2.84 2.11
C LYS A 66 22.90 2.15 1.18
N ASP A 67 22.59 0.96 0.69
CA ASP A 67 23.40 0.29 -0.33
C ASP A 67 23.11 0.89 -1.71
N LEU A 68 23.90 1.87 -2.10
CA LEU A 68 23.74 2.57 -3.38
C LEU A 68 24.15 1.71 -4.60
N GLN A 69 24.86 0.59 -4.38
CA GLN A 69 25.30 -0.31 -5.46
C GLN A 69 24.17 -1.24 -5.91
N ASP A 70 23.28 -1.62 -5.00
CA ASP A 70 22.09 -2.39 -5.37
C ASP A 70 21.06 -1.51 -6.12
N GLN A 71 21.09 -1.59 -7.45
CA GLN A 71 20.13 -0.95 -8.35
C GLN A 71 19.26 -1.99 -9.09
N SER A 72 19.25 -3.24 -8.62
CA SER A 72 18.69 -4.38 -9.35
C SER A 72 17.21 -4.21 -9.71
N THR A 73 16.46 -3.49 -8.88
CA THR A 73 15.02 -3.25 -9.01
C THR A 73 14.68 -1.83 -9.49
N LYS A 74 15.68 -0.98 -9.77
CA LYS A 74 15.51 0.45 -10.10
C LYS A 74 14.51 0.67 -11.22
N ALA A 75 14.62 -0.08 -12.31
CA ALA A 75 13.81 0.10 -13.50
C ALA A 75 12.30 -0.03 -13.23
N GLU A 76 11.93 -0.84 -12.23
CA GLU A 76 10.54 -1.10 -11.89
C GLU A 76 10.03 -0.17 -10.79
N TYR A 77 10.81 0.04 -9.73
CA TYR A 77 10.31 0.68 -8.50
C TYR A 77 10.72 2.13 -8.32
N TYR A 78 11.81 2.59 -8.94
CA TYR A 78 12.29 3.96 -8.80
C TYR A 78 13.06 4.43 -10.05
N PRO A 79 12.46 4.31 -11.26
CA PRO A 79 13.18 4.53 -12.51
C PRO A 79 13.66 5.97 -12.66
N ARG A 80 12.92 6.93 -12.09
CA ARG A 80 13.16 8.37 -12.20
C ARG A 80 13.76 9.00 -10.95
N VAL A 81 13.98 8.21 -9.89
CA VAL A 81 14.51 8.70 -8.62
C VAL A 81 15.90 8.11 -8.38
N PRO A 82 16.94 8.94 -8.18
CA PRO A 82 18.24 8.44 -7.73
C PRO A 82 18.11 7.78 -6.36
N LYS A 83 18.74 6.61 -6.14
CA LYS A 83 18.56 5.84 -4.90
C LYS A 83 18.93 6.63 -3.64
N GLN A 84 19.96 7.48 -3.73
CA GLN A 84 20.40 8.39 -2.67
C GLN A 84 19.32 9.41 -2.23
N GLU A 85 18.31 9.66 -3.07
CA GLU A 85 17.22 10.59 -2.77
C GLU A 85 16.02 9.92 -2.08
N LEU A 86 15.96 8.59 -2.02
CA LEU A 86 14.79 7.88 -1.50
C LEU A 86 14.44 8.26 -0.06
N PHE A 87 15.46 8.45 0.80
CA PHE A 87 15.25 8.92 2.17
C PHE A 87 14.79 10.39 2.21
N ARG A 88 15.46 11.27 1.45
CA ARG A 88 15.14 12.70 1.42
C ARG A 88 13.72 12.97 0.92
N ARG A 89 13.25 12.14 -0.02
CA ARG A 89 11.90 12.21 -0.59
C ARG A 89 10.86 11.46 0.24
N GLY A 90 11.24 10.82 1.34
CA GLY A 90 10.32 10.17 2.27
C GLY A 90 9.83 8.77 1.86
N TYR A 91 10.32 8.21 0.75
CA TYR A 91 9.93 6.86 0.30
C TYR A 91 10.47 5.74 1.20
N ILE A 92 11.57 5.99 1.90
CA ILE A 92 12.11 5.09 2.93
C ILE A 92 12.21 5.87 4.24
N ALA A 93 11.59 5.34 5.29
CA ALA A 93 11.59 5.93 6.62
C ALA A 93 12.20 4.97 7.65
N GLU A 94 12.85 5.51 8.68
CA GLU A 94 13.41 4.71 9.78
C GLU A 94 12.32 4.22 10.77
N ARG A 95 11.15 4.83 10.70
CA ARG A 95 9.95 4.43 11.46
C ARG A 95 8.75 4.43 10.53
N SER A 96 7.95 3.38 10.61
CA SER A 96 6.77 3.19 9.76
C SER A 96 5.50 3.09 10.57
N GLY A 97 4.40 3.64 10.05
CA GLY A 97 3.06 3.42 10.60
C GLY A 97 2.68 1.94 10.68
N HIS A 98 3.14 1.14 9.70
CA HIS A 98 2.92 -0.32 9.67
C HIS A 98 3.45 -1.03 10.92
N SER A 99 4.54 -0.56 11.52
CA SER A 99 5.06 -1.15 12.75
C SER A 99 4.15 -0.92 13.96
N ARG A 100 3.11 -0.09 13.85
CA ARG A 100 2.08 0.14 14.88
C ARG A 100 0.81 -0.70 14.65
N ALA A 101 0.88 -1.62 13.68
CA ALA A 101 -0.16 -2.60 13.34
C ALA A 101 -1.52 -2.03 12.95
N SER A 102 -1.60 -0.74 12.57
CA SER A 102 -2.87 -0.09 12.20
C SER A 102 -2.79 0.63 10.86
N THR A 103 -1.86 0.17 10.02
CA THR A 103 -1.62 0.69 8.67
C THR A 103 -1.71 -0.45 7.66
N VAL A 104 -2.30 -0.18 6.51
CA VAL A 104 -2.52 -1.13 5.42
C VAL A 104 -2.17 -0.48 4.08
N ASP A 105 -1.56 -1.27 3.21
CA ASP A 105 -1.38 -0.94 1.80
C ASP A 105 -2.36 -1.77 0.96
N VAL A 106 -3.26 -1.13 0.23
CA VAL A 106 -4.42 -1.80 -0.38
C VAL A 106 -4.79 -1.24 -1.75
N THR A 107 -5.36 -2.10 -2.59
CA THR A 107 -6.08 -1.73 -3.82
C THR A 107 -7.39 -2.51 -3.94
N LEU A 108 -8.10 -2.31 -5.04
CA LEU A 108 -9.32 -3.01 -5.40
C LEU A 108 -9.07 -3.96 -6.56
N VAL A 109 -9.77 -5.09 -6.55
CA VAL A 109 -9.87 -6.04 -7.66
C VAL A 109 -11.32 -6.09 -8.11
N VAL A 110 -11.52 -6.09 -9.43
CA VAL A 110 -12.84 -6.18 -10.05
C VAL A 110 -13.30 -7.63 -10.05
N LEU A 111 -14.45 -7.91 -9.46
CA LEU A 111 -15.14 -9.21 -9.53
C LEU A 111 -16.26 -9.21 -10.57
N ASP A 112 -16.96 -8.10 -10.73
CA ASP A 112 -18.00 -7.89 -11.73
C ASP A 112 -17.89 -6.46 -12.27
N GLY A 113 -17.37 -6.32 -13.48
CA GLY A 113 -17.16 -5.03 -14.13
C GLY A 113 -18.45 -4.29 -14.41
N ARG A 114 -19.61 -4.95 -14.55
CA ARG A 114 -20.89 -4.25 -14.76
C ARG A 114 -21.32 -3.52 -13.48
N ARG A 115 -21.11 -4.15 -12.32
CA ARG A 115 -21.37 -3.52 -11.02
C ARG A 115 -20.31 -2.48 -10.68
N ALA A 116 -19.04 -2.79 -10.93
CA ALA A 116 -17.94 -1.87 -10.60
C ALA A 116 -18.05 -0.53 -11.33
N ARG A 117 -18.62 -0.51 -12.55
CA ARG A 117 -18.90 0.72 -13.33
C ARG A 117 -19.84 1.71 -12.65
N GLN A 118 -20.55 1.32 -11.59
CA GLN A 118 -21.36 2.25 -10.80
C GLN A 118 -20.51 3.26 -10.04
N VAL A 119 -19.25 2.92 -9.73
CA VAL A 119 -18.39 3.72 -8.84
C VAL A 119 -16.97 3.92 -9.36
N LEU A 120 -16.47 3.02 -10.21
CA LEU A 120 -15.16 3.09 -10.83
C LEU A 120 -15.27 3.29 -12.35
N THR A 121 -14.16 3.71 -12.94
CA THR A 121 -14.12 4.10 -14.35
C THR A 121 -12.82 3.73 -15.04
N GLY A 122 -12.79 3.92 -16.36
CA GLY A 122 -11.72 3.43 -17.21
C GLY A 122 -11.89 1.95 -17.53
N PRO A 123 -10.82 1.28 -17.96
CA PRO A 123 -10.86 -0.16 -18.23
C PRO A 123 -11.06 -0.94 -16.93
N LEU A 124 -12.16 -1.70 -16.86
CA LEU A 124 -12.46 -2.62 -15.76
C LEU A 124 -12.57 -4.04 -16.33
N ALA A 125 -11.67 -4.91 -15.90
CA ALA A 125 -11.61 -6.31 -16.30
C ALA A 125 -11.83 -7.20 -15.08
N ASP A 126 -12.75 -8.17 -15.19
CA ASP A 126 -13.01 -9.13 -14.13
C ASP A 126 -11.73 -9.92 -13.79
N GLY A 127 -11.44 -10.06 -12.50
CA GLY A 127 -10.18 -10.60 -11.97
C GLY A 127 -9.00 -9.63 -11.99
N GLY A 128 -9.14 -8.46 -12.62
CA GLY A 128 -8.10 -7.44 -12.74
C GLY A 128 -8.05 -6.48 -11.55
N GLU A 129 -6.85 -6.01 -11.21
CA GLU A 129 -6.69 -4.86 -10.33
C GLU A 129 -7.25 -3.60 -11.00
N VAL A 130 -7.86 -2.74 -10.20
CA VAL A 130 -8.30 -1.42 -10.66
C VAL A 130 -7.09 -0.60 -11.06
N ASP A 131 -7.17 0.08 -12.21
CA ASP A 131 -6.08 0.95 -12.66
C ASP A 131 -5.95 2.17 -11.74
N MET A 132 -4.82 2.20 -11.03
CA MET A 132 -4.42 3.29 -10.15
C MET A 132 -3.25 4.08 -10.75
N GLY A 133 -2.87 3.87 -12.02
CA GLY A 133 -1.88 4.61 -12.79
C GLY A 133 -0.40 4.36 -12.45
N THR A 134 -0.12 3.77 -11.29
CA THR A 134 1.21 3.30 -10.89
C THR A 134 1.08 1.97 -10.14
N PRO A 135 2.10 1.09 -10.21
CA PRO A 135 2.11 -0.10 -9.37
C PRO A 135 2.35 0.27 -7.89
N PHE A 136 1.98 -0.65 -7.00
CA PHE A 136 2.39 -0.62 -5.59
C PHE A 136 3.91 -0.47 -5.45
N ASP A 137 4.36 0.27 -4.45
CA ASP A 137 5.78 0.57 -4.16
C ASP A 137 6.54 1.34 -5.24
N LEU A 138 5.86 1.98 -6.21
CA LEU A 138 6.56 2.90 -7.12
C LEU A 138 6.96 4.17 -6.35
N PHE A 139 8.26 4.34 -6.10
CA PHE A 139 8.85 5.55 -5.50
C PHE A 139 8.98 6.64 -6.55
N ASP A 140 7.88 7.36 -6.73
CA ASP A 140 7.74 8.41 -7.73
C ASP A 140 6.60 9.35 -7.34
N GLU A 141 6.68 10.62 -7.71
CA GLU A 141 5.61 11.60 -7.47
C GLU A 141 4.28 11.19 -8.14
N ARG A 142 4.33 10.33 -9.17
CA ARG A 142 3.14 9.72 -9.77
C ARG A 142 2.36 8.81 -8.83
N SER A 143 2.96 8.36 -7.74
CA SER A 143 2.26 7.58 -6.71
C SER A 143 1.48 8.45 -5.73
N HIS A 144 1.68 9.76 -5.75
CA HIS A 144 0.94 10.69 -4.89
C HIS A 144 -0.56 10.61 -5.18
N THR A 145 -1.39 10.48 -4.15
CA THR A 145 -2.83 10.25 -4.27
C THR A 145 -3.54 11.34 -5.09
N ALA A 146 -3.05 12.57 -5.02
CA ALA A 146 -3.61 13.74 -5.70
C ALA A 146 -2.85 14.15 -6.99
N ASP A 147 -2.02 13.29 -7.56
CA ASP A 147 -1.32 13.59 -8.82
C ASP A 147 -2.31 13.84 -9.98
N THR A 148 -2.33 15.07 -10.47
CA THR A 148 -3.22 15.55 -11.53
C THR A 148 -2.68 15.27 -12.94
N SER A 149 -1.46 14.74 -13.07
CA SER A 149 -0.85 14.37 -14.35
C SER A 149 -1.34 13.02 -14.91
N LEU A 150 -2.00 12.21 -14.07
CA LEU A 150 -2.54 10.90 -14.45
C LEU A 150 -3.84 11.03 -15.25
N ALA A 151 -4.26 9.94 -15.91
CA ALA A 151 -5.53 9.92 -16.63
C ALA A 151 -6.72 10.26 -15.69
N PRO A 152 -7.77 10.96 -16.16
CA PRO A 152 -8.91 11.34 -15.31
C PRO A 152 -9.59 10.15 -14.61
N ASP A 153 -9.67 9.00 -15.27
CA ASP A 153 -10.23 7.78 -14.69
C ASP A 153 -9.42 7.30 -13.48
N VAL A 154 -8.08 7.32 -13.58
CA VAL A 154 -7.16 6.96 -12.48
C VAL A 154 -7.33 7.91 -11.31
N GLN A 155 -7.37 9.23 -11.57
CA GLN A 155 -7.55 10.23 -10.52
C GLN A 155 -8.87 9.98 -9.77
N ARG A 156 -9.96 9.72 -10.50
CA ARG A 156 -11.26 9.39 -9.90
C ARG A 156 -11.21 8.10 -9.09
N ASN A 157 -10.58 7.03 -9.61
CA ASN A 157 -10.47 5.76 -8.90
C ASN A 157 -9.68 5.90 -7.59
N ARG A 158 -8.56 6.65 -7.58
CA ARG A 158 -7.79 6.96 -6.35
C ARG A 158 -8.60 7.75 -5.34
N GLN A 159 -9.29 8.81 -5.77
CA GLN A 159 -10.14 9.61 -4.87
C GLN A 159 -11.30 8.79 -4.33
N TRP A 160 -11.87 7.89 -5.13
CA TRP A 160 -12.93 7.00 -4.68
C TRP A 160 -12.45 6.03 -3.60
N LEU A 161 -11.32 5.34 -3.82
CA LEU A 161 -10.72 4.47 -2.82
C LEU A 161 -10.39 5.25 -1.54
N ARG A 162 -9.78 6.44 -1.67
CA ARG A 162 -9.51 7.31 -0.53
C ARG A 162 -10.77 7.67 0.25
N ALA A 163 -11.83 8.10 -0.42
CA ALA A 163 -13.09 8.47 0.24
C ALA A 163 -13.76 7.26 0.92
N LEU A 164 -13.75 6.10 0.28
CA LEU A 164 -14.20 4.84 0.87
C LEU A 164 -13.44 4.53 2.15
N MET A 165 -12.11 4.51 2.10
CA MET A 165 -11.26 4.24 3.26
C MET A 165 -11.51 5.27 4.38
N GLN A 166 -11.59 6.56 4.05
CA GLN A 166 -11.86 7.63 5.03
C GLN A 166 -13.19 7.47 5.77
N ARG A 167 -14.25 7.02 5.09
CA ARG A 167 -15.56 6.74 5.72
C ARG A 167 -15.49 5.67 6.80
N HIS A 168 -14.49 4.78 6.74
CA HIS A 168 -14.24 3.73 7.72
C HIS A 168 -13.11 4.10 8.71
N GLY A 169 -12.73 5.38 8.78
CA GLY A 169 -11.76 5.89 9.74
C GLY A 169 -10.30 5.75 9.31
N TRP A 170 -10.02 5.54 8.02
CA TRP A 170 -8.65 5.45 7.52
C TRP A 170 -8.15 6.76 6.94
N ARG A 171 -6.99 7.21 7.38
CA ARG A 171 -6.28 8.36 6.81
C ARG A 171 -5.26 7.91 5.77
N ASN A 172 -5.36 8.45 4.56
CA ASN A 172 -4.38 8.24 3.50
C ASN A 172 -3.08 9.02 3.73
N LEU A 173 -1.94 8.43 3.35
CA LEU A 173 -0.68 9.16 3.17
C LEU A 173 -0.66 9.83 1.77
N PRO A 174 -0.53 11.17 1.67
CA PRO A 174 -0.64 11.86 0.38
C PRO A 174 0.34 11.40 -0.70
N GLU A 175 1.52 10.93 -0.31
CA GLU A 175 2.60 10.48 -1.18
C GLU A 175 2.35 9.08 -1.78
N GLU A 176 1.42 8.31 -1.22
CA GLU A 176 1.17 6.92 -1.60
C GLU A 176 -0.33 6.62 -1.69
N TRP A 177 -0.85 6.42 -2.91
CA TRP A 177 -2.27 6.17 -3.14
C TRP A 177 -2.82 4.91 -2.45
N TRP A 178 -1.97 3.93 -2.18
CA TRP A 178 -2.34 2.64 -1.58
C TRP A 178 -2.32 2.67 -0.04
N HIS A 179 -1.69 3.68 0.59
CA HIS A 179 -1.30 3.64 2.00
C HIS A 179 -2.31 4.32 2.91
N TYR A 180 -2.75 3.60 3.94
CA TYR A 180 -3.81 4.05 4.85
C TYR A 180 -3.52 3.66 6.30
N THR A 181 -3.64 4.60 7.23
CA THR A 181 -3.54 4.37 8.68
C THR A 181 -4.88 4.64 9.37
N LEU A 182 -5.36 3.71 10.18
CA LEU A 182 -6.59 3.87 10.96
C LEU A 182 -6.45 5.02 11.97
N GLU A 183 -7.48 5.85 12.12
CA GLU A 183 -7.53 6.90 13.14
C GLU A 183 -8.81 6.77 14.00
N PRO A 184 -8.71 6.75 15.34
CA PRO A 184 -7.47 6.72 16.12
C PRO A 184 -6.80 5.33 16.09
N GLU A 185 -5.46 5.32 16.12
CA GLU A 185 -4.70 4.08 16.27
C GLU A 185 -4.76 3.58 17.71
N PRO A 186 -4.86 2.25 17.94
CA PRO A 186 -4.76 1.68 19.29
C PRO A 186 -3.36 1.79 19.91
N TYR A 187 -2.32 1.87 19.07
CA TYR A 187 -0.91 1.79 19.50
C TYR A 187 -0.03 2.88 18.86
N PRO A 188 -0.38 4.17 18.95
CA PRO A 188 0.23 5.23 18.15
C PRO A 188 1.73 5.47 18.46
N GLN A 189 2.21 5.01 19.62
CA GLN A 189 3.60 5.17 20.08
C GLN A 189 4.39 3.85 20.17
N ARG A 190 3.79 2.71 19.77
CA ARG A 190 4.42 1.38 19.93
C ARG A 190 4.74 0.77 18.57
N TYR A 191 6.03 0.68 18.29
CA TYR A 191 6.58 0.03 17.10
C TYR A 191 6.94 -1.41 17.47
N PHE A 192 6.16 -2.37 16.98
CA PHE A 192 6.35 -3.79 17.25
C PHE A 192 7.46 -4.38 16.37
N ASP A 193 8.13 -5.43 16.87
CA ASP A 193 9.17 -6.17 16.14
C ASP A 193 9.03 -7.70 16.30
N VAL A 194 7.80 -8.19 16.20
CA VAL A 194 7.50 -9.62 16.16
C VAL A 194 7.45 -10.07 14.69
N PRO A 195 8.19 -11.11 14.25
CA PRO A 195 8.06 -11.65 12.89
C PRO A 195 6.63 -12.10 12.56
N VAL A 196 6.22 -11.88 11.32
CA VAL A 196 4.95 -12.38 10.78
C VAL A 196 5.13 -13.85 10.40
N HIS A 197 4.45 -14.76 11.12
CA HIS A 197 4.55 -16.21 10.96
C HIS A 197 3.16 -16.89 10.88
#